data_AF-A0A482Z741-F1
#
_entry.id   AF-A0A482Z741-F1
#
_cell.length_a   1.000
_cell.length_b   1.000
_cell.length_c   1.000
_cell.angle_alpha   90.00
_cell.angle_beta   90.00
_cell.angle_gamma   90.00
#
_symmetry.space_group_name_H-M   'P 1'
#
loop_
_entity.id
_entity.type
_entity.pdbx_description
1 polymer ?
#
loop_
_entity_poly.entity_id
_entity_poly.type
_entity_poly.pdbx_seq_one_letter_code
_entity_poly.pdbx_strand_id
1 'polypeptide(L)'
;MLYSAKKTTPAIELSAIVAGKGGFVIKGESAGDYSGYSVSSAGDVNGDGLDDLIIGAKQADPSGKSHAGRSYVVFGKKDNTNTIELSDIAAGIGGFIIIGESVGDHSGRVVSSAGDVNGDGLDDLIVGADSTDQSGKTNTGKSYVIFGKTNTNAIDLSKLGDESKYTIDYLGDKNDNILTGTTKDEIFVAGAGNDILTGNGGMDVLNAGTGDDTIIINASNIAALEKTGAGNRARVDGGGGIDTLKLEGAGLTLDLTKISDRRIQDIEVIDITGSGNNTLQLNLDDLLHASTSTNILKVLGNSGDKVNAAGFSDSTIDKTVDGITYDVYTHGDANIGDNVALWVQQEVVMF
;
A
#
# COMPACT_ATOMS: atom_id res chain seq x y z
N MET A 1 -19.32 20.98 48.42
CA MET A 1 -18.08 20.44 47.81
C MET A 1 -18.05 18.95 48.07
N LEU A 2 -18.34 18.12 47.06
CA LEU A 2 -18.08 16.69 47.12
C LEU A 2 -17.00 16.40 46.08
N TYR A 3 -15.80 16.08 46.57
CA TYR A 3 -14.72 15.58 45.74
C TYR A 3 -15.14 14.22 45.17
N SER A 4 -15.23 14.13 43.84
CA SER A 4 -15.28 12.86 43.12
C SER A 4 -13.94 12.14 43.32
N ALA A 5 -13.98 10.95 43.91
CA ALA A 5 -12.82 10.09 44.05
C ALA A 5 -12.29 9.72 42.66
N LYS A 6 -11.06 10.14 42.36
CA LYS A 6 -10.35 9.79 41.14
C LYS A 6 -10.26 8.26 41.08
N LYS A 7 -11.00 7.63 40.16
CA LYS A 7 -11.01 6.17 39.94
C LYS A 7 -9.58 5.76 39.58
N THR A 8 -8.84 5.19 40.53
CA THR A 8 -7.51 4.64 40.29
C THR A 8 -7.68 3.34 39.50
N THR A 9 -7.26 3.32 38.25
CA THR A 9 -7.10 2.06 37.51
C THR A 9 -6.04 1.22 38.23
N PRO A 10 -6.35 -0.03 38.63
CA PRO A 10 -5.36 -0.92 39.23
C PRO A 10 -4.14 -1.09 38.32
N ALA A 11 -2.95 -1.27 38.90
CA ALA A 11 -1.77 -1.63 38.15
C ALA A 11 -1.97 -2.97 37.42
N ILE A 12 -1.38 -3.11 36.23
CA ILE A 12 -1.37 -4.38 35.49
C ILE A 12 -0.17 -5.19 35.98
N GLU A 13 -0.46 -6.28 36.70
CA GLU A 13 0.56 -7.23 37.15
C GLU A 13 0.85 -8.24 36.04
N LEU A 14 2.12 -8.41 35.65
CA LEU A 14 2.49 -9.36 34.60
C LEU A 14 2.15 -10.81 34.96
N SER A 15 2.12 -11.14 36.25
CA SER A 15 1.65 -12.45 36.74
C SER A 15 0.17 -12.71 36.43
N ALA A 16 -0.65 -11.66 36.34
CA ALA A 16 -2.04 -11.77 35.90
C ALA A 16 -2.13 -12.07 34.40
N ILE A 17 -1.26 -11.46 33.58
CA ILE A 17 -1.15 -11.76 32.15
C ILE A 17 -0.73 -13.22 31.94
N VAL A 18 0.26 -13.70 32.70
CA VAL A 18 0.68 -15.12 32.71
C VAL A 18 -0.47 -16.05 33.11
N ALA A 19 -1.37 -15.59 33.98
CA ALA A 19 -2.59 -16.30 34.37
C ALA A 19 -3.76 -16.12 33.38
N GLY A 20 -3.52 -15.55 32.19
CA GLY A 20 -4.51 -15.37 31.12
C GLY A 20 -5.50 -14.24 31.36
N LYS A 21 -5.18 -13.26 32.23
CA LYS A 21 -6.06 -12.13 32.54
C LYS A 21 -5.54 -10.85 31.89
N GLY A 22 -6.32 -10.27 30.98
CA GLY A 22 -6.03 -8.95 30.39
C GLY A 22 -5.00 -8.96 29.26
N GLY A 23 -4.55 -10.13 28.81
CA GLY A 23 -3.61 -10.31 27.70
C GLY A 23 -3.08 -11.74 27.65
N PHE A 24 -2.00 -11.94 26.89
CA PHE A 24 -1.33 -13.22 26.72
C PHE A 24 0.20 -13.07 26.76
N VAL A 25 0.88 -14.20 26.91
CA VAL A 25 2.35 -14.29 26.91
C VAL A 25 2.82 -14.82 25.57
N ILE A 26 3.93 -14.28 25.05
CA ILE A 26 4.65 -14.84 23.91
C ILE A 26 5.98 -15.41 24.42
N LYS A 27 6.19 -16.72 24.27
CA LYS A 27 7.39 -17.40 24.76
C LYS A 27 8.41 -17.67 23.65
N GLY A 28 9.68 -17.46 23.97
CA GLY A 28 10.80 -17.69 23.07
C GLY A 28 10.93 -19.15 22.64
N GLU A 29 11.44 -19.37 21.42
CA GLU A 29 11.64 -20.70 20.84
C GLU A 29 12.83 -21.44 21.48
N SER A 30 14.01 -20.80 21.53
CA SER A 30 15.24 -21.41 22.06
C SER A 30 15.94 -20.53 23.10
N ALA A 31 16.69 -21.20 23.98
CA ALA A 31 17.49 -20.53 25.00
C ALA A 31 18.64 -19.76 24.34
N GLY A 32 18.81 -18.49 24.71
CA GLY A 32 19.89 -17.66 24.17
C GLY A 32 19.56 -16.94 22.86
N ASP A 33 18.34 -17.06 22.33
CA ASP A 33 17.93 -16.34 21.11
C ASP A 33 17.67 -14.84 21.34
N TYR A 34 17.41 -14.46 22.60
CA TYR A 34 16.97 -13.11 23.00
C TYR A 34 15.74 -12.64 22.21
N SER A 35 14.75 -13.51 22.00
CA SER A 35 13.45 -13.11 21.47
C SER A 35 12.82 -12.01 22.33
N GLY A 36 12.27 -10.98 21.70
CA GLY A 36 11.76 -9.80 22.39
C GLY A 36 12.82 -8.74 22.67
N TYR A 37 14.02 -8.86 22.07
CA TYR A 37 15.03 -7.80 22.13
C TYR A 37 14.55 -6.50 21.46
N SER A 38 13.76 -6.64 20.39
CA SER A 38 13.02 -5.56 19.75
C SER A 38 11.63 -6.09 19.40
N VAL A 39 10.60 -5.28 19.64
CA VAL A 39 9.19 -5.59 19.34
C VAL A 39 8.55 -4.36 18.74
N SER A 40 7.63 -4.55 17.78
CA SER A 40 6.83 -3.48 17.22
C SER A 40 5.46 -3.99 16.79
N SER A 41 4.50 -3.07 16.63
CA SER A 41 3.34 -3.36 15.78
C SER A 41 3.84 -3.62 14.36
N ALA A 42 3.22 -4.59 13.69
CA ALA A 42 3.49 -4.89 12.30
C ALA A 42 2.47 -4.24 11.35
N GLY A 43 1.31 -3.83 11.85
CA GLY A 43 0.14 -3.53 10.99
C GLY A 43 -0.56 -4.82 10.56
N ASP A 44 -1.51 -4.75 9.65
CA ASP A 44 -2.20 -5.93 9.10
C ASP A 44 -1.42 -6.49 7.92
N VAL A 45 -0.42 -7.33 8.21
CA VAL A 45 0.51 -7.82 7.17
C VAL A 45 -0.06 -9.00 6.39
N ASN A 46 -1.18 -9.56 6.85
CA ASN A 46 -1.84 -10.72 6.25
C ASN A 46 -3.21 -10.38 5.62
N GLY A 47 -3.74 -9.18 5.84
CA GLY A 47 -4.98 -8.68 5.26
C GLY A 47 -6.24 -9.25 5.91
N ASP A 48 -6.18 -9.70 7.16
CA ASP A 48 -7.34 -10.27 7.89
C ASP A 48 -8.13 -9.23 8.71
N GLY A 49 -7.67 -7.98 8.70
CA GLY A 49 -8.26 -6.83 9.40
C GLY A 49 -7.82 -6.72 10.85
N LEU A 50 -6.81 -7.47 11.30
CA LEU A 50 -6.24 -7.39 12.64
C LEU A 50 -4.76 -7.01 12.58
N ASP A 51 -4.35 -6.05 13.41
CA ASP A 51 -2.94 -5.72 13.54
C ASP A 51 -2.11 -6.91 14.07
N ASP A 52 -0.99 -7.15 13.41
CA ASP A 52 0.00 -8.17 13.71
C ASP A 52 1.15 -7.61 14.56
N LEU A 53 2.02 -8.49 15.03
CA LEU A 53 3.23 -8.13 15.80
C LEU A 53 4.49 -8.65 15.13
N ILE A 54 5.59 -7.90 15.22
CA ILE A 54 6.93 -8.39 14.86
C ILE A 54 7.85 -8.44 16.09
N ILE A 55 8.57 -9.54 16.25
CA ILE A 55 9.44 -9.83 17.39
C ILE A 55 10.81 -10.24 16.91
N GLY A 56 11.83 -9.48 17.29
CA GLY A 56 13.22 -9.74 16.96
C GLY A 56 13.93 -10.67 17.96
N ALA A 57 14.72 -11.61 17.45
CA ALA A 57 15.56 -12.56 18.16
C ALA A 57 16.97 -12.59 17.55
N LYS A 58 17.73 -11.52 17.80
CA LYS A 58 19.01 -11.25 17.12
C LYS A 58 20.11 -12.28 17.31
N GLN A 59 20.01 -13.15 18.33
CA GLN A 59 21.02 -14.18 18.60
C GLN A 59 20.56 -15.59 18.21
N ALA A 60 19.39 -15.72 17.58
CA ALA A 60 18.94 -17.00 17.08
C ALA A 60 19.94 -17.58 16.06
N ASP A 61 20.03 -18.91 16.04
CA ASP A 61 20.92 -19.69 15.18
C ASP A 61 20.12 -20.43 14.06
N PRO A 62 19.37 -19.74 13.19
CA PRO A 62 18.50 -20.40 12.23
C PRO A 62 19.31 -21.25 11.25
N SER A 63 18.84 -22.48 11.02
CA SER A 63 19.48 -23.43 10.08
C SER A 63 20.97 -23.67 10.38
N GLY A 64 21.39 -23.54 11.64
CA GLY A 64 22.78 -23.70 12.08
C GLY A 64 23.69 -22.49 11.81
N LYS A 65 23.14 -21.37 11.34
CA LYS A 65 23.90 -20.12 11.12
C LYS A 65 24.02 -19.36 12.44
N SER A 66 25.17 -19.48 13.11
CA SER A 66 25.37 -18.87 14.43
C SER A 66 25.13 -17.36 14.42
N HIS A 67 24.29 -16.85 15.31
CA HIS A 67 23.92 -15.45 15.47
C HIS A 67 23.49 -14.75 14.17
N ALA A 68 22.96 -15.50 13.19
CA ALA A 68 22.37 -14.88 12.01
C ALA A 68 21.12 -14.07 12.36
N GLY A 69 20.45 -14.46 13.45
CA GLY A 69 19.27 -13.80 13.95
C GLY A 69 17.99 -14.21 13.21
N ARG A 70 16.87 -14.03 13.88
CA ARG A 70 15.52 -14.37 13.37
C ARG A 70 14.53 -13.31 13.82
N SER A 71 13.51 -13.06 13.01
CA SER A 71 12.32 -12.32 13.45
C SER A 71 11.07 -13.20 13.29
N TYR A 72 10.09 -12.98 14.16
CA TYR A 72 8.82 -13.69 14.17
C TYR A 72 7.72 -12.68 13.91
N VAL A 73 6.91 -12.92 12.89
CA VAL A 73 5.68 -12.19 12.62
C VAL A 73 4.55 -13.02 13.21
N VAL A 74 3.84 -12.47 14.18
CA VAL A 74 2.78 -13.12 14.93
C VAL A 74 1.47 -12.51 14.51
N PHE A 75 0.60 -13.32 13.90
CA PHE A 75 -0.68 -12.81 13.42
C PHE A 75 -1.64 -12.46 14.56
N GLY A 76 -2.34 -11.34 14.40
CA GLY A 76 -3.40 -10.87 15.25
C GLY A 76 -4.50 -11.94 15.39
N LYS A 77 -5.11 -12.01 16.58
CA LYS A 77 -6.23 -12.92 16.84
C LYS A 77 -7.29 -12.22 17.67
N LYS A 78 -8.55 -12.53 17.39
CA LYS A 78 -9.69 -12.00 18.14
C LYS A 78 -9.77 -12.56 19.58
N ASP A 79 -9.34 -13.80 19.76
CA ASP A 79 -9.42 -14.54 21.02
C ASP A 79 -8.06 -14.56 21.75
N ASN A 80 -7.65 -13.40 22.28
CA ASN A 80 -6.31 -13.13 22.83
C ASN A 80 -6.12 -13.55 24.31
N THR A 81 -6.31 -14.82 24.65
CA THR A 81 -6.09 -15.30 26.05
C THR A 81 -5.11 -16.45 26.22
N ASN A 82 -4.75 -17.14 25.13
CA ASN A 82 -3.81 -18.25 25.19
C ASN A 82 -2.37 -17.79 24.96
N THR A 83 -1.43 -18.46 25.62
CA THR A 83 0.01 -18.26 25.36
C THR A 83 0.33 -18.57 23.90
N ILE A 84 1.20 -17.76 23.30
CA ILE A 84 1.78 -18.00 21.98
C ILE A 84 3.21 -18.52 22.18
N GLU A 85 3.53 -19.65 21.56
CA GLU A 85 4.88 -20.21 21.55
C GLU A 85 5.54 -19.84 20.22
N LEU A 86 6.71 -19.19 20.24
CA LEU A 86 7.40 -18.80 18.99
C LEU A 86 7.84 -20.02 18.15
N SER A 87 7.93 -21.21 18.75
CA SER A 87 8.09 -22.48 18.03
C SER A 87 6.92 -22.78 17.09
N ASP A 88 5.69 -22.39 17.46
CA ASP A 88 4.51 -22.57 16.59
C ASP A 88 4.59 -21.63 15.38
N ILE A 89 5.04 -20.39 15.60
CA ILE A 89 5.27 -19.40 14.54
C ILE A 89 6.37 -19.89 13.59
N ALA A 90 7.47 -20.46 14.13
CA ALA A 90 8.51 -21.09 13.33
C ALA A 90 8.02 -22.29 12.51
N ALA A 91 6.98 -22.99 12.99
CA ALA A 91 6.28 -24.04 12.26
C ALA A 91 5.21 -23.52 11.27
N GLY A 92 5.06 -22.19 11.13
CA GLY A 92 4.09 -21.56 10.23
C GLY A 92 2.65 -21.54 10.77
N ILE A 93 2.46 -21.69 12.08
CA ILE A 93 1.15 -21.72 12.74
C ILE A 93 0.89 -20.35 13.38
N GLY A 94 -0.03 -19.57 12.79
CA GLY A 94 -0.42 -18.27 13.33
C GLY A 94 0.60 -17.16 13.11
N GLY A 95 1.42 -17.28 12.07
CA GLY A 95 2.46 -16.32 11.71
C GLY A 95 3.54 -16.95 10.82
N PHE A 96 4.63 -16.22 10.60
CA PHE A 96 5.79 -16.71 9.87
C PHE A 96 7.10 -16.16 10.45
N ILE A 97 8.23 -16.71 10.00
CA ILE A 97 9.56 -16.27 10.43
C ILE A 97 10.35 -15.63 9.29
N ILE A 98 11.24 -14.72 9.66
CA ILE A 98 12.24 -14.11 8.79
C ILE A 98 13.62 -14.61 9.28
N ILE A 99 14.33 -15.32 8.43
CA ILE A 99 15.60 -15.99 8.72
C ILE A 99 16.76 -15.10 8.26
N GLY A 100 17.70 -14.81 9.18
CA GLY A 100 18.91 -14.05 8.90
C GLY A 100 19.76 -14.61 7.74
N GLU A 101 20.41 -13.70 7.02
CA GLU A 101 21.17 -14.01 5.80
C GLU A 101 22.43 -14.83 6.12
N SER A 102 23.34 -14.29 6.92
CA SER A 102 24.65 -14.88 7.22
C SER A 102 24.96 -14.96 8.71
N VAL A 103 25.94 -15.79 9.04
CA VAL A 103 26.47 -15.95 10.40
C VAL A 103 26.91 -14.59 10.95
N GLY A 104 26.44 -14.23 12.15
CA GLY A 104 26.85 -13.00 12.83
C GLY A 104 26.18 -11.71 12.35
N ASP A 105 25.21 -11.77 11.43
CA ASP A 105 24.52 -10.58 10.93
C ASP A 105 23.60 -9.92 11.97
N HIS A 106 23.18 -10.67 13.00
CA HIS A 106 22.27 -10.22 14.04
C HIS A 106 20.94 -9.66 13.50
N SER A 107 20.36 -10.28 12.47
CA SER A 107 19.06 -9.89 11.93
C SER A 107 17.96 -9.95 13.00
N GLY A 108 17.01 -9.01 12.96
CA GLY A 108 16.00 -8.88 14.02
C GLY A 108 16.54 -8.17 15.27
N ARG A 109 17.65 -7.44 15.17
CA ARG A 109 18.11 -6.55 16.24
C ARG A 109 17.20 -5.35 16.43
N VAL A 110 16.66 -4.82 15.33
CA VAL A 110 15.64 -3.77 15.31
C VAL A 110 14.57 -4.19 14.31
N VAL A 111 13.31 -4.09 14.71
CA VAL A 111 12.15 -4.40 13.87
C VAL A 111 11.12 -3.27 13.97
N SER A 112 10.42 -3.00 12.87
CA SER A 112 9.30 -2.05 12.83
C SER A 112 8.32 -2.43 11.71
N SER A 113 7.07 -1.99 11.83
CA SER A 113 6.22 -1.81 10.65
C SER A 113 6.83 -0.75 9.73
N ALA A 114 6.64 -0.93 8.43
CA ALA A 114 6.95 0.04 7.39
C ALA A 114 5.66 0.66 6.79
N GLY A 115 4.48 0.17 7.17
CA GLY A 115 3.23 0.39 6.46
C GLY A 115 3.21 -0.34 5.11
N ASP A 116 2.12 -0.25 4.37
CA ASP A 116 2.02 -0.75 2.99
C ASP A 116 2.88 0.13 2.04
N VAL A 117 4.17 -0.21 1.89
CA VAL A 117 5.12 0.57 1.06
C VAL A 117 5.07 0.17 -0.40
N ASN A 118 4.44 -0.97 -0.73
CA ASN A 118 4.31 -1.45 -2.10
C ASN A 118 2.88 -1.24 -2.69
N GLY A 119 1.93 -0.78 -1.88
CA GLY A 119 0.56 -0.47 -2.27
C GLY A 119 -0.31 -1.70 -2.56
N ASP A 120 0.05 -2.89 -2.06
CA ASP A 120 -0.70 -4.13 -2.31
C ASP A 120 -1.88 -4.35 -1.37
N GLY A 121 -2.03 -3.47 -0.38
CA GLY A 121 -3.08 -3.49 0.64
C GLY A 121 -2.70 -4.30 1.89
N LEU A 122 -1.47 -4.77 2.00
CA LEU A 122 -0.92 -5.43 3.18
C LEU A 122 0.16 -4.55 3.79
N ASP A 123 0.20 -4.42 5.12
CA ASP A 123 1.29 -3.70 5.75
C ASP A 123 2.63 -4.44 5.59
N ASP A 124 3.70 -3.69 5.34
CA ASP A 124 5.05 -4.21 5.19
C ASP A 124 5.88 -4.01 6.47
N LEU A 125 7.02 -4.66 6.52
CA LEU A 125 7.91 -4.69 7.67
C LEU A 125 9.30 -4.20 7.29
N ILE A 126 10.03 -3.65 8.27
CA ILE A 126 11.46 -3.37 8.13
C ILE A 126 12.25 -4.07 9.24
N VAL A 127 13.31 -4.77 8.83
CA VAL A 127 14.19 -5.53 9.72
C VAL A 127 15.63 -5.07 9.55
N GLY A 128 16.28 -4.69 10.65
CA GLY A 128 17.69 -4.34 10.69
C GLY A 128 18.59 -5.53 11.04
N ALA A 129 19.69 -5.67 10.29
CA ALA A 129 20.81 -6.54 10.57
C ALA A 129 22.08 -5.69 10.58
N ASP A 130 22.49 -5.20 11.75
CA ASP A 130 23.49 -4.13 11.85
C ASP A 130 24.94 -4.60 11.72
N SER A 131 25.15 -5.92 11.74
CA SER A 131 26.49 -6.53 11.76
C SER A 131 26.84 -7.22 10.43
N THR A 132 26.08 -6.96 9.37
CA THR A 132 26.34 -7.56 8.06
C THR A 132 27.61 -7.00 7.43
N ASP A 133 28.38 -7.85 6.77
CA ASP A 133 29.53 -7.45 5.96
C ASP A 133 29.11 -7.25 4.49
N GLN A 134 29.48 -6.10 3.89
CA GLN A 134 29.16 -5.82 2.49
C GLN A 134 30.36 -5.24 1.73
N SER A 135 30.60 -5.74 0.51
CA SER A 135 31.63 -5.24 -0.41
C SER A 135 33.03 -5.12 0.22
N GLY A 136 33.40 -6.09 1.06
CA GLY A 136 34.69 -6.13 1.74
C GLY A 136 34.82 -5.19 2.95
N LYS A 137 33.73 -4.55 3.38
CA LYS A 137 33.65 -3.75 4.61
C LYS A 137 32.95 -4.55 5.70
N THR A 138 33.48 -4.48 6.91
CA THR A 138 32.92 -5.20 8.06
C THR A 138 31.84 -4.39 8.78
N ASN A 139 30.78 -5.05 9.24
CA ASN A 139 29.67 -4.46 10.00
C ASN A 139 29.09 -3.19 9.39
N THR A 140 28.87 -3.18 8.06
CA THR A 140 28.22 -2.04 7.40
C THR A 140 26.72 -1.97 7.67
N GLY A 141 26.14 -3.11 8.07
CA GLY A 141 24.72 -3.27 8.28
C GLY A 141 23.90 -3.31 6.99
N LYS A 142 22.76 -3.99 7.06
CA LYS A 142 21.69 -3.98 6.05
C LYS A 142 20.36 -3.72 6.76
N SER A 143 19.45 -3.09 6.03
CA SER A 143 18.03 -3.04 6.37
C SER A 143 17.26 -3.73 5.25
N TYR A 144 16.28 -4.54 5.62
CA TYR A 144 15.45 -5.29 4.69
C TYR A 144 14.01 -4.81 4.84
N VAL A 145 13.40 -4.41 3.73
CA VAL A 145 11.94 -4.27 3.64
C VAL A 145 11.39 -5.64 3.28
N ILE A 146 10.38 -6.06 4.02
CA ILE A 146 9.76 -7.37 3.89
C ILE A 146 8.28 -7.13 3.61
N PHE A 147 7.83 -7.52 2.42
CA PHE A 147 6.45 -7.30 2.04
C PHE A 147 5.47 -8.20 2.79
N GLY A 148 4.29 -7.63 3.09
CA GLY A 148 3.15 -8.34 3.64
C GLY A 148 2.75 -9.55 2.79
N LYS A 149 2.14 -10.56 3.43
CA LYS A 149 1.75 -11.81 2.78
C LYS A 149 0.72 -12.61 3.59
N THR A 150 -0.20 -13.25 2.88
CA THR A 150 -1.25 -14.12 3.47
C THR A 150 -0.79 -15.52 3.85
N ASN A 151 0.25 -16.05 3.19
CA ASN A 151 0.75 -17.39 3.51
C ASN A 151 1.77 -17.33 4.66
N THR A 152 1.99 -18.45 5.33
CA THR A 152 2.89 -18.52 6.50
C THR A 152 4.29 -19.03 6.19
N ASN A 153 4.67 -19.10 4.90
CA ASN A 153 5.99 -19.60 4.52
C ASN A 153 7.08 -18.68 5.07
N ALA A 154 8.13 -19.27 5.63
CA ALA A 154 9.31 -18.54 6.09
C ALA A 154 9.97 -17.74 4.95
N ILE A 155 10.51 -16.57 5.29
CA ILE A 155 11.32 -15.74 4.41
C ILE A 155 12.78 -15.97 4.78
N ASP A 156 13.59 -16.37 3.82
CA ASP A 156 15.04 -16.56 3.99
C ASP A 156 15.78 -15.42 3.32
N LEU A 157 16.38 -14.54 4.14
CA LEU A 157 17.09 -13.36 3.63
C LEU A 157 18.29 -13.73 2.74
N SER A 158 18.83 -14.95 2.87
CA SER A 158 19.90 -15.44 1.98
C SER A 158 19.44 -15.84 0.58
N LYS A 159 18.13 -15.83 0.32
CA LYS A 159 17.54 -16.09 -1.00
C LYS A 159 17.06 -14.82 -1.70
N LEU A 160 17.24 -13.65 -1.08
CA LEU A 160 16.91 -12.37 -1.68
C LEU A 160 17.91 -12.07 -2.81
N GLY A 161 17.48 -12.26 -4.05
CA GLY A 161 18.30 -12.08 -5.25
C GLY A 161 18.12 -13.19 -6.29
N ASP A 162 17.72 -14.39 -5.85
CA ASP A 162 17.38 -15.50 -6.77
C ASP A 162 15.87 -15.50 -7.11
N GLU A 163 15.05 -14.79 -6.32
CA GLU A 163 13.59 -14.74 -6.44
C GLU A 163 13.00 -13.33 -6.26
N SER A 164 13.77 -12.25 -6.40
CA SER A 164 13.19 -10.89 -6.44
C SER A 164 12.36 -10.75 -7.71
N LYS A 165 11.10 -11.19 -7.61
CA LYS A 165 10.10 -11.38 -8.67
C LYS A 165 9.72 -10.07 -9.39
N TYR A 166 10.19 -8.94 -8.88
CA TYR A 166 9.72 -7.61 -9.21
C TYR A 166 10.92 -6.67 -9.39
N THR A 167 11.66 -6.84 -10.48
CA THR A 167 12.55 -5.80 -10.99
C THR A 167 11.68 -4.69 -11.62
N ILE A 168 12.09 -3.43 -11.53
CA ILE A 168 11.45 -2.35 -12.30
C ILE A 168 11.60 -2.71 -13.79
N ASP A 169 10.48 -2.94 -14.48
CA ASP A 169 10.48 -3.31 -15.89
C ASP A 169 10.75 -2.08 -16.77
N TYR A 170 10.18 -0.95 -16.38
CA TYR A 170 10.32 0.33 -17.07
C TYR A 170 10.78 1.41 -16.09
N LEU A 171 12.02 1.85 -16.26
CA LEU A 171 12.63 2.94 -15.48
C LEU A 171 12.88 4.12 -16.42
N GLY A 172 12.27 5.27 -16.11
CA GLY A 172 12.52 6.53 -16.77
C GLY A 172 13.68 7.31 -16.12
N ASP A 173 13.77 8.59 -16.45
CA ASP A 173 14.81 9.50 -15.97
C ASP A 173 14.25 10.84 -15.47
N LYS A 174 14.86 11.96 -15.87
CA LYS A 174 14.48 13.32 -15.44
C LYS A 174 13.91 14.15 -16.60
N ASN A 175 13.67 13.51 -17.73
CA ASN A 175 13.13 14.10 -18.94
C ASN A 175 11.82 13.37 -19.26
N ASP A 176 10.96 14.02 -20.03
CA ASP A 176 9.72 13.44 -20.55
C ASP A 176 9.99 12.10 -21.25
N ASN A 177 9.39 11.03 -20.73
CA ASN A 177 9.54 9.67 -21.18
C ASN A 177 8.23 9.12 -21.74
N ILE A 178 8.34 8.17 -22.66
CA ILE A 178 7.19 7.41 -23.15
C ILE A 178 7.49 5.94 -22.86
N LEU A 179 6.78 5.39 -21.88
CA LEU A 179 6.94 4.04 -21.38
C LEU A 179 5.71 3.21 -21.76
N THR A 180 5.89 2.21 -22.61
CA THR A 180 4.79 1.38 -23.13
C THR A 180 4.97 -0.07 -22.69
N GLY A 181 4.03 -0.54 -21.88
CA GLY A 181 3.93 -1.91 -21.35
C GLY A 181 3.44 -2.94 -22.33
N THR A 182 3.30 -4.16 -21.83
CA THR A 182 2.75 -5.29 -22.57
C THR A 182 1.42 -5.76 -21.97
N THR A 183 1.13 -7.06 -22.03
CA THR A 183 -0.06 -7.65 -21.40
C THR A 183 0.29 -8.43 -20.14
N LYS A 184 1.55 -8.32 -19.71
CA LYS A 184 2.07 -9.01 -18.56
C LYS A 184 1.77 -8.15 -17.33
N ASP A 185 2.55 -8.37 -16.31
CA ASP A 185 2.39 -7.84 -14.99
C ASP A 185 3.68 -7.04 -14.79
N GLU A 186 3.66 -5.71 -15.00
CA GLU A 186 4.88 -4.88 -15.02
C GLU A 186 4.96 -3.82 -13.90
N ILE A 187 6.16 -3.27 -13.69
CA ILE A 187 6.41 -2.13 -12.80
C ILE A 187 7.06 -0.99 -13.58
N PHE A 188 6.44 0.18 -13.51
CA PHE A 188 6.90 1.43 -14.10
C PHE A 188 7.29 2.40 -13.00
N VAL A 189 8.42 3.08 -13.20
CA VAL A 189 8.86 4.22 -12.41
C VAL A 189 9.41 5.24 -13.40
N ALA A 190 8.62 6.25 -13.77
CA ALA A 190 9.00 7.17 -14.85
C ALA A 190 9.95 8.28 -14.36
N GLY A 191 9.77 8.79 -13.14
CA GLY A 191 10.76 9.62 -12.48
C GLY A 191 10.36 11.09 -12.49
N ALA A 192 11.07 11.94 -13.22
CA ALA A 192 10.72 13.34 -13.34
C ALA A 192 10.58 13.76 -14.81
N GLY A 193 9.78 14.78 -15.07
CA GLY A 193 9.41 15.17 -16.43
C GLY A 193 7.93 14.91 -16.65
N ASN A 194 7.39 15.31 -17.80
CA ASN A 194 6.00 15.07 -18.15
C ASN A 194 5.93 13.76 -18.95
N ASP A 195 5.71 12.66 -18.25
CA ASP A 195 5.83 11.31 -18.74
C ASP A 195 4.51 10.76 -19.29
N ILE A 196 4.60 9.81 -20.23
CA ILE A 196 3.46 9.04 -20.73
C ILE A 196 3.71 7.57 -20.42
N LEU A 197 2.88 6.99 -19.56
CA LEU A 197 2.93 5.57 -19.19
C LEU A 197 1.72 4.87 -19.81
N THR A 198 1.91 3.76 -20.53
CA THR A 198 0.82 2.97 -21.10
C THR A 198 0.88 1.55 -20.58
N GLY A 199 -0.12 1.11 -19.80
CA GLY A 199 -0.13 -0.21 -19.18
C GLY A 199 -0.26 -1.37 -20.19
N ASN A 200 -1.17 -1.26 -21.16
CA ASN A 200 -1.51 -2.30 -22.15
C ASN A 200 -2.09 -3.63 -21.58
N GLY A 201 -2.14 -3.81 -20.27
CA GLY A 201 -2.97 -4.80 -19.56
C GLY A 201 -2.22 -5.48 -18.43
N GLY A 202 -2.92 -6.32 -17.66
CA GLY A 202 -2.36 -7.02 -16.49
C GLY A 202 -2.27 -6.16 -15.23
N MET A 203 -1.65 -6.71 -14.17
CA MET A 203 -1.55 -6.07 -12.85
C MET A 203 -0.31 -5.18 -12.77
N ASP A 204 -0.38 -4.04 -13.46
CA ASP A 204 0.71 -3.08 -13.54
C ASP A 204 0.78 -2.16 -12.31
N VAL A 205 2.00 -1.83 -11.89
CA VAL A 205 2.28 -0.70 -11.00
C VAL A 205 2.77 0.46 -11.86
N LEU A 206 1.97 1.51 -11.97
CA LEU A 206 2.26 2.69 -12.79
C LEU A 206 2.57 3.88 -11.87
N ASN A 207 3.85 4.16 -11.66
CA ASN A 207 4.32 5.33 -10.91
C ASN A 207 4.95 6.34 -11.88
N ALA A 208 4.29 7.48 -12.07
CA ALA A 208 4.74 8.49 -13.01
C ALA A 208 5.80 9.40 -12.39
N GLY A 209 5.57 9.97 -11.21
CA GLY A 209 6.61 10.57 -10.38
C GLY A 209 6.41 12.06 -10.20
N THR A 210 7.24 12.94 -10.78
CA THR A 210 7.02 14.39 -10.69
C THR A 210 6.97 15.03 -12.07
N GLY A 211 5.96 15.85 -12.31
CA GLY A 211 5.66 16.45 -13.61
C GLY A 211 4.17 16.36 -13.87
N ASP A 212 3.73 16.88 -15.01
CA ASP A 212 2.34 16.71 -15.44
C ASP A 212 2.27 15.46 -16.32
N ASP A 213 1.92 14.31 -15.73
CA ASP A 213 2.03 13.01 -16.37
C ASP A 213 0.72 12.52 -17.00
N THR A 214 0.82 11.58 -17.93
CA THR A 214 -0.33 10.88 -18.53
C THR A 214 -0.18 9.38 -18.40
N ILE A 215 -1.06 8.76 -17.61
CA ILE A 215 -1.12 7.32 -17.41
C ILE A 215 -2.30 6.76 -18.21
N ILE A 216 -2.04 5.85 -19.15
CA ILE A 216 -3.01 5.28 -20.07
C ILE A 216 -3.30 3.83 -19.67
N ILE A 217 -4.58 3.54 -19.39
CA ILE A 217 -5.06 2.22 -18.98
C ILE A 217 -6.18 1.73 -19.90
N ASN A 218 -6.24 0.41 -20.10
CA ASN A 218 -7.30 -0.23 -20.89
C ASN A 218 -8.21 -1.13 -20.03
N ALA A 219 -9.16 -1.82 -20.66
CA ALA A 219 -10.09 -2.73 -19.99
C ALA A 219 -9.42 -3.78 -19.07
N SER A 220 -8.25 -4.30 -19.47
CA SER A 220 -7.51 -5.30 -18.71
C SER A 220 -6.91 -4.69 -17.45
N ASN A 221 -6.33 -3.48 -17.55
CA ASN A 221 -5.82 -2.76 -16.39
C ASN A 221 -6.94 -2.38 -15.41
N ILE A 222 -8.10 -1.94 -15.90
CA ILE A 222 -9.27 -1.64 -15.04
C ILE A 222 -9.68 -2.89 -14.25
N ALA A 223 -9.83 -4.03 -14.93
CA ALA A 223 -10.18 -5.29 -14.28
C ALA A 223 -9.13 -5.74 -13.24
N ALA A 224 -7.86 -5.40 -13.45
CA ALA A 224 -6.80 -5.63 -12.49
C ALA A 224 -6.90 -4.71 -11.27
N LEU A 225 -7.21 -3.43 -11.46
CA LEU A 225 -7.41 -2.46 -10.37
C LEU A 225 -8.62 -2.81 -9.48
N GLU A 226 -9.71 -3.32 -10.06
CA GLU A 226 -10.92 -3.74 -9.32
C GLU A 226 -10.73 -5.05 -8.53
N LYS A 227 -9.65 -5.79 -8.79
CA LYS A 227 -9.43 -7.09 -8.13
C LYS A 227 -9.13 -6.88 -6.65
N THR A 228 -9.81 -7.63 -5.78
CA THR A 228 -9.58 -7.61 -4.34
C THR A 228 -8.84 -8.87 -3.88
N GLY A 229 -8.13 -8.77 -2.76
CA GLY A 229 -7.39 -9.86 -2.14
C GLY A 229 -5.88 -9.84 -2.37
N ALA A 230 -5.18 -10.67 -1.59
CA ALA A 230 -3.73 -10.65 -1.50
C ALA A 230 -3.01 -10.93 -2.83
N GLY A 231 -1.92 -10.20 -3.05
CA GLY A 231 -1.08 -10.30 -4.25
C GLY A 231 -1.62 -9.52 -5.45
N ASN A 232 -2.71 -8.77 -5.32
CA ASN A 232 -3.04 -7.74 -6.29
C ASN A 232 -2.19 -6.48 -6.03
N ARG A 233 -1.42 -6.09 -7.02
CA ARG A 233 -0.54 -4.92 -7.00
C ARG A 233 -0.88 -3.89 -8.06
N ALA A 234 -1.97 -4.06 -8.80
CA ALA A 234 -2.39 -3.09 -9.78
C ALA A 234 -2.56 -1.73 -9.08
N ARG A 235 -1.84 -0.71 -9.59
CA ARG A 235 -1.76 0.62 -8.98
C ARG A 235 -1.46 1.69 -10.03
N VAL A 236 -2.04 2.86 -9.82
CA VAL A 236 -1.82 4.09 -10.58
C VAL A 236 -1.49 5.19 -9.59
N ASP A 237 -0.36 5.83 -9.80
CA ASP A 237 0.19 6.87 -8.93
C ASP A 237 0.79 7.95 -9.85
N GLY A 238 0.13 9.10 -9.97
CA GLY A 238 0.63 10.23 -10.77
C GLY A 238 1.81 10.90 -10.08
N GLY A 239 1.68 11.15 -8.78
CA GLY A 239 2.69 11.74 -7.93
C GLY A 239 2.57 13.25 -7.84
N GLY A 240 3.61 13.98 -8.24
CA GLY A 240 3.70 15.42 -8.04
C GLY A 240 3.50 16.22 -9.31
N GLY A 241 2.34 16.82 -9.49
CA GLY A 241 2.04 17.72 -10.60
C GLY A 241 0.55 17.78 -10.87
N ILE A 242 0.15 17.91 -12.13
CA ILE A 242 -1.23 17.71 -12.58
C ILE A 242 -1.26 16.47 -13.46
N ASP A 243 -1.74 15.37 -12.89
CA ASP A 243 -1.63 14.07 -13.54
C ASP A 243 -2.94 13.61 -14.17
N THR A 244 -2.84 12.97 -15.33
CA THR A 244 -3.97 12.51 -16.13
C THR A 244 -4.05 10.99 -16.19
N LEU A 245 -5.12 10.41 -15.66
CA LEU A 245 -5.49 9.01 -15.91
C LEU A 245 -6.42 8.91 -17.12
N LYS A 246 -5.92 8.32 -18.20
CA LYS A 246 -6.61 8.21 -19.48
C LYS A 246 -7.09 6.80 -19.78
N LEU A 247 -8.33 6.68 -20.26
CA LEU A 247 -8.90 5.42 -20.73
C LEU A 247 -8.63 5.20 -22.22
N GLU A 248 -8.01 4.07 -22.55
CA GLU A 248 -7.84 3.59 -23.92
C GLU A 248 -8.74 2.36 -24.19
N GLY A 249 -9.77 2.55 -25.01
CA GLY A 249 -10.69 1.47 -25.40
C GLY A 249 -12.08 2.00 -25.69
N ALA A 250 -13.07 1.10 -25.76
CA ALA A 250 -14.47 1.46 -25.97
C ALA A 250 -15.43 0.77 -25.01
N GLY A 251 -16.45 1.51 -24.57
CA GLY A 251 -17.46 0.94 -23.67
C GLY A 251 -16.91 0.66 -22.28
N LEU A 252 -15.84 1.36 -21.88
CA LEU A 252 -15.16 1.12 -20.61
C LEU A 252 -15.95 1.74 -19.46
N THR A 253 -15.92 1.09 -18.31
CA THR A 253 -16.41 1.67 -17.06
C THR A 253 -15.26 1.67 -16.07
N LEU A 254 -14.81 2.85 -15.65
CA LEU A 254 -13.92 3.03 -14.52
C LEU A 254 -14.80 3.29 -13.30
N ASP A 255 -15.00 2.26 -12.48
CA ASP A 255 -15.81 2.35 -11.26
C ASP A 255 -14.88 2.45 -10.03
N LEU A 256 -14.57 3.68 -9.62
CA LEU A 256 -13.69 3.93 -8.48
C LEU A 256 -14.27 3.32 -7.19
N THR A 257 -15.60 3.20 -7.08
CA THR A 257 -16.27 2.60 -5.91
C THR A 257 -15.97 1.11 -5.74
N LYS A 258 -15.38 0.45 -6.76
CA LYS A 258 -14.92 -0.95 -6.71
C LYS A 258 -13.41 -1.09 -6.52
N ILE A 259 -12.67 0.00 -6.61
CA ILE A 259 -11.22 0.02 -6.50
C ILE A 259 -10.89 0.45 -5.08
N SER A 260 -9.92 -0.21 -4.46
CA SER A 260 -9.46 0.23 -3.13
C SER A 260 -8.88 1.65 -3.24
N ASP A 261 -9.27 2.51 -2.31
CA ASP A 261 -8.89 3.93 -2.21
C ASP A 261 -7.38 4.21 -2.30
N ARG A 262 -6.52 3.21 -2.12
CA ARG A 262 -5.05 3.36 -2.18
C ARG A 262 -4.45 2.98 -3.55
N ARG A 263 -5.26 2.49 -4.49
CA ARG A 263 -4.78 1.97 -5.79
C ARG A 263 -4.75 3.01 -6.90
N ILE A 264 -5.52 4.08 -6.78
CA ILE A 264 -5.47 5.24 -7.68
C ILE A 264 -5.30 6.46 -6.80
N GLN A 265 -4.17 7.14 -6.93
CA GLN A 265 -3.86 8.33 -6.16
C GLN A 265 -3.08 9.33 -7.01
N ASP A 266 -3.06 10.57 -6.53
CA ASP A 266 -2.35 11.68 -7.14
C ASP A 266 -2.72 11.83 -8.63
N ILE A 267 -4.03 11.88 -8.90
CA ILE A 267 -4.65 12.10 -10.21
C ILE A 267 -5.61 13.28 -10.11
N GLU A 268 -5.34 14.34 -10.87
CA GLU A 268 -6.18 15.54 -10.96
C GLU A 268 -7.12 15.51 -12.16
N VAL A 269 -6.81 14.71 -13.19
CA VAL A 269 -7.60 14.62 -14.42
C VAL A 269 -7.90 13.16 -14.76
N ILE A 270 -9.18 12.84 -14.98
CA ILE A 270 -9.58 11.57 -15.57
C ILE A 270 -10.08 11.84 -17.00
N ASP A 271 -9.36 11.32 -17.98
CA ASP A 271 -9.70 11.41 -19.40
C ASP A 271 -10.43 10.14 -19.84
N ILE A 272 -11.76 10.23 -19.96
CA ILE A 272 -12.61 9.15 -20.48
C ILE A 272 -12.90 9.27 -21.99
N THR A 273 -12.20 10.16 -22.72
CA THR A 273 -12.38 10.41 -24.17
C THR A 273 -11.95 9.27 -25.09
N GLY A 274 -11.69 8.08 -24.55
CA GLY A 274 -11.46 6.87 -25.34
C GLY A 274 -12.55 6.66 -26.40
N SER A 275 -12.33 5.71 -27.32
CA SER A 275 -13.33 5.40 -28.34
C SER A 275 -14.68 4.97 -27.73
N GLY A 276 -15.78 5.10 -28.47
CA GLY A 276 -17.11 4.70 -27.97
C GLY A 276 -17.57 5.52 -26.77
N ASN A 277 -18.48 4.94 -25.96
CA ASN A 277 -19.08 5.61 -24.81
C ASN A 277 -18.52 5.01 -23.53
N ASN A 278 -17.72 5.77 -22.79
CA ASN A 278 -17.10 5.35 -21.55
C ASN A 278 -17.86 5.93 -20.35
N THR A 279 -17.63 5.38 -19.17
CA THR A 279 -18.31 5.81 -17.94
C THR A 279 -17.32 5.87 -16.79
N LEU A 280 -17.35 6.97 -16.06
CA LEU A 280 -16.70 7.11 -14.76
C LEU A 280 -17.77 7.01 -13.66
N GLN A 281 -17.52 6.20 -12.63
CA GLN A 281 -18.35 6.14 -11.44
C GLN A 281 -17.49 6.41 -10.20
N LEU A 282 -17.95 7.31 -9.33
CA LEU A 282 -17.23 7.72 -8.13
C LEU A 282 -18.15 8.23 -7.01
N ASN A 283 -17.60 8.37 -5.81
CA ASN A 283 -18.17 9.05 -4.65
C ASN A 283 -17.17 10.09 -4.07
N LEU A 284 -17.50 10.69 -2.91
CA LEU A 284 -16.65 11.69 -2.27
C LEU A 284 -15.27 11.14 -1.86
N ASP A 285 -15.23 9.95 -1.24
CA ASP A 285 -13.99 9.35 -0.76
C ASP A 285 -13.08 9.06 -1.95
N ASP A 286 -13.62 8.48 -3.03
CA ASP A 286 -12.87 8.22 -4.26
C ASP A 286 -12.21 9.50 -4.82
N LEU A 287 -12.91 10.64 -4.80
CA LEU A 287 -12.36 11.91 -5.28
C LEU A 287 -11.21 12.40 -4.40
N LEU A 288 -11.40 12.37 -3.07
CA LEU A 288 -10.41 12.81 -2.09
C LEU A 288 -9.15 11.94 -2.11
N HIS A 289 -9.31 10.64 -2.40
CA HIS A 289 -8.18 9.72 -2.53
C HIS A 289 -7.50 9.82 -3.90
N ALA A 290 -8.25 10.04 -4.97
CA ALA A 290 -7.67 10.25 -6.29
C ALA A 290 -6.89 11.57 -6.36
N SER A 291 -7.48 12.72 -5.99
CA SER A 291 -6.77 14.01 -6.02
C SER A 291 -6.37 14.47 -4.62
N THR A 292 -5.35 13.81 -4.07
CA THR A 292 -4.88 14.07 -2.69
C THR A 292 -4.33 15.48 -2.49
N SER A 293 -3.94 16.16 -3.58
CA SER A 293 -3.23 17.44 -3.56
C SER A 293 -4.17 18.65 -3.65
N THR A 294 -5.30 18.52 -4.36
CA THR A 294 -6.19 19.65 -4.66
C THR A 294 -7.63 19.50 -4.18
N ASN A 295 -8.08 18.27 -3.89
CA ASN A 295 -9.50 17.94 -3.72
C ASN A 295 -10.38 18.35 -4.92
N ILE A 296 -9.78 18.55 -6.10
CA ILE A 296 -10.48 18.88 -7.34
C ILE A 296 -10.13 17.82 -8.38
N LEU A 297 -11.15 17.13 -8.86
CA LEU A 297 -11.01 16.17 -9.94
C LEU A 297 -11.68 16.71 -11.20
N LYS A 298 -10.93 16.77 -12.30
CA LYS A 298 -11.44 17.15 -13.61
C LYS A 298 -11.72 15.90 -14.44
N VAL A 299 -12.82 15.91 -15.17
CA VAL A 299 -13.19 14.82 -16.07
C VAL A 299 -13.30 15.34 -17.49
N LEU A 300 -12.47 14.80 -18.37
CA LEU A 300 -12.54 15.01 -19.81
C LEU A 300 -13.34 13.88 -20.44
N GLY A 301 -14.23 14.22 -21.36
CA GLY A 301 -15.01 13.23 -22.09
C GLY A 301 -15.61 13.83 -23.35
N ASN A 302 -16.18 12.97 -24.19
CA ASN A 302 -16.80 13.33 -25.45
C ASN A 302 -18.29 12.92 -25.46
N SER A 303 -18.99 13.28 -26.55
CA SER A 303 -20.40 12.96 -26.73
C SER A 303 -20.70 11.46 -26.60
N GLY A 304 -21.41 11.09 -25.54
CA GLY A 304 -21.82 9.71 -25.26
C GLY A 304 -21.23 9.18 -23.95
N ASP A 305 -20.16 9.80 -23.49
CA ASP A 305 -19.53 9.52 -22.19
C ASP A 305 -20.42 9.95 -21.03
N LYS A 306 -20.22 9.30 -19.88
CA LYS A 306 -21.03 9.49 -18.69
C LYS A 306 -20.19 9.59 -17.43
N VAL A 307 -20.66 10.39 -16.49
CA VAL A 307 -20.15 10.41 -15.12
C VAL A 307 -21.31 10.16 -14.17
N ASN A 308 -21.13 9.22 -13.25
CA ASN A 308 -22.06 8.93 -12.15
C ASN A 308 -21.35 9.23 -10.83
N ALA A 309 -21.67 10.36 -10.22
CA ALA A 309 -20.98 10.84 -9.03
C ALA A 309 -21.96 10.93 -7.84
N ALA A 310 -21.98 9.90 -7.02
CA ALA A 310 -22.93 9.81 -5.91
C ALA A 310 -22.73 10.97 -4.92
N GLY A 311 -23.80 11.70 -4.62
CA GLY A 311 -23.81 12.79 -3.63
C GLY A 311 -23.35 14.16 -4.14
N PHE A 312 -22.85 14.25 -5.39
CA PHE A 312 -22.49 15.51 -6.00
C PHE A 312 -23.72 16.22 -6.59
N SER A 313 -23.77 17.54 -6.43
CA SER A 313 -24.82 18.42 -6.96
C SER A 313 -24.22 19.51 -7.82
N ASP A 314 -24.86 19.80 -8.95
CA ASP A 314 -24.49 20.89 -9.84
C ASP A 314 -24.49 22.23 -9.08
N SER A 315 -23.37 22.95 -9.14
CA SER A 315 -23.22 24.25 -8.50
C SER A 315 -23.75 25.41 -9.34
N THR A 316 -24.17 25.16 -10.59
CA THR A 316 -24.53 26.13 -11.63
C THR A 316 -23.38 27.06 -12.06
N ILE A 317 -22.16 26.74 -11.65
CA ILE A 317 -20.95 27.48 -11.97
C ILE A 317 -20.22 26.75 -13.09
N ASP A 318 -19.87 27.51 -14.12
CA ASP A 318 -18.99 27.04 -15.18
C ASP A 318 -17.56 27.55 -14.96
N LYS A 319 -16.58 26.71 -15.29
CA LYS A 319 -15.15 27.07 -15.29
C LYS A 319 -14.54 26.75 -16.63
N THR A 320 -13.71 27.66 -17.15
CA THR A 320 -12.91 27.40 -18.35
C THR A 320 -11.43 27.38 -17.98
N VAL A 321 -10.75 26.28 -18.28
CA VAL A 321 -9.30 26.10 -18.10
C VAL A 321 -8.74 25.49 -19.38
N ASP A 322 -7.66 26.08 -19.90
CA ASP A 322 -6.96 25.64 -21.12
C ASP A 322 -7.86 25.41 -22.34
N GLY A 323 -8.92 26.23 -22.45
CA GLY A 323 -9.88 26.18 -23.56
C GLY A 323 -10.99 25.14 -23.40
N ILE A 324 -11.01 24.39 -22.30
CA ILE A 324 -12.06 23.42 -21.95
C ILE A 324 -12.99 24.05 -20.93
N THR A 325 -14.30 23.97 -21.17
CA THR A 325 -15.33 24.46 -20.23
C THR A 325 -15.95 23.29 -19.48
N TYR A 326 -16.07 23.45 -18.16
CA TYR A 326 -16.53 22.44 -17.23
C TYR A 326 -17.74 22.95 -16.46
N ASP A 327 -18.72 22.08 -16.26
CA ASP A 327 -19.77 22.24 -15.25
C ASP A 327 -19.18 21.79 -13.90
N VAL A 328 -19.31 22.63 -12.87
CA VAL A 328 -18.74 22.35 -11.54
C VAL A 328 -19.79 21.74 -10.62
N TYR A 329 -19.47 20.61 -10.02
CA TYR A 329 -20.29 19.90 -9.05
C TYR A 329 -19.63 19.93 -7.67
N THR A 330 -20.45 20.04 -6.63
CA THR A 330 -20.02 20.14 -5.22
C THR A 330 -20.71 19.08 -4.37
N HIS A 331 -20.10 18.70 -3.25
CA HIS A 331 -20.65 17.69 -2.34
C HIS A 331 -21.07 18.32 -0.99
N GLY A 332 -22.27 18.02 -0.50
CA GLY A 332 -22.85 18.65 0.69
C GLY A 332 -22.15 18.32 2.01
N ASP A 333 -21.53 17.13 2.09
CA ASP A 333 -20.76 16.68 3.26
C ASP A 333 -19.27 17.06 3.21
N ALA A 334 -18.82 17.76 2.16
CA ALA A 334 -17.46 18.30 2.16
C ALA A 334 -17.34 19.28 3.32
N ASN A 335 -16.43 19.00 4.27
CA ASN A 335 -16.16 19.93 5.36
C ASN A 335 -15.88 21.32 4.76
N ILE A 336 -16.45 22.36 5.38
CA ILE A 336 -16.45 23.77 4.90
C ILE A 336 -15.02 24.36 4.71
N GLY A 337 -13.96 23.59 4.93
CA GLY A 337 -12.56 23.95 4.71
C GLY A 337 -11.89 23.39 3.44
N ASP A 338 -12.43 22.35 2.79
CA ASP A 338 -11.65 21.52 1.85
C ASP A 338 -11.86 21.82 0.36
N ASN A 339 -12.76 22.75 -0.01
CA ASN A 339 -13.03 23.18 -1.40
C ASN A 339 -13.17 22.00 -2.40
N VAL A 340 -13.83 20.92 -2.00
CA VAL A 340 -14.02 19.74 -2.86
C VAL A 340 -14.87 20.08 -4.08
N ALA A 341 -14.39 19.77 -5.27
CA ALA A 341 -15.16 19.98 -6.49
C ALA A 341 -14.87 18.92 -7.56
N LEU A 342 -15.93 18.49 -8.26
CA LEU A 342 -15.83 17.65 -9.45
C LEU A 342 -16.14 18.53 -10.67
N TRP A 343 -15.21 18.63 -11.61
CA TRP A 343 -15.34 19.47 -12.80
C TRP A 343 -15.54 18.57 -14.01
N VAL A 344 -16.71 18.60 -14.62
CA VAL A 344 -17.05 17.69 -15.72
C VAL A 344 -17.13 18.50 -17.01
N GLN A 345 -16.35 18.12 -18.04
CA GLN A 345 -16.34 18.82 -19.32
C GLN A 345 -17.76 18.88 -19.91
N GLN A 346 -18.17 20.06 -20.36
CA GLN A 346 -19.41 20.25 -21.09
C GLN A 346 -19.40 19.36 -22.32
N GLU A 347 -20.41 18.47 -22.44
CA GLU A 347 -20.63 17.38 -23.41
C GLU A 347 -20.74 15.99 -22.76
N VAL A 348 -20.19 15.83 -21.55
CA VAL A 348 -20.33 14.60 -20.76
C VAL A 348 -21.64 14.62 -20.00
N VAL A 349 -22.36 13.49 -19.99
CA VAL A 349 -23.65 13.41 -19.29
C VAL A 349 -23.45 13.00 -17.83
N MET A 350 -23.88 13.86 -16.90
CA MET A 350 -23.94 13.54 -15.47
C MET A 350 -25.25 12.82 -15.10
N PHE A 351 -25.12 11.77 -14.28
CA PHE A 351 -26.22 10.96 -13.73
C PHE A 351 -26.21 10.95 -12.21
#